data_AF-A0A085EZN9-F1
#
_entry.id   AF-A0A085EZN9-F1
#
_cell.length_a   1.000
_cell.length_b   1.000
_cell.length_c   1.000
_cell.angle_alpha   90.00
_cell.angle_beta   90.00
_cell.angle_gamma   90.00
#
_symmetry.space_group_name_H-M   'P 1'
#
loop_
_entity.id
_entity.type
_entity.pdbx_description
1 polymer ?
#
loop_
_entity_poly.entity_id
_entity_poly.type
_entity_poly.pdbx_seq_one_letter_code
_entity_poly.pdbx_strand_id
1 'polypeptide(L)'
;MAVSSFSGPIIGVRRARLGFILGASLGMATAAMAQDQSGFSRECAAKEITTITLIEDHGEAAILPPERLLGAVETQRSARSVCYAGRVDEALALYDSILALGPVTTAKR
;
A
#
# COMPACT_ATOMS: atom_id res chain seq x y z
N MET A 1 8.11 -50.35 19.85
CA MET A 1 6.69 -49.97 19.99
C MET A 1 6.30 -49.25 18.71
N ALA A 2 5.28 -49.57 17.92
CA ALA A 2 4.42 -50.74 17.75
C ALA A 2 3.88 -50.64 16.30
N VAL A 3 3.72 -51.79 15.63
CA VAL A 3 3.08 -51.91 14.30
C VAL A 3 1.56 -51.83 14.45
N SER A 4 0.88 -51.17 13.52
CA SER A 4 -0.56 -51.33 13.20
C SER A 4 -0.74 -50.77 11.78
N SER A 5 -0.80 -51.53 10.69
CA SER A 5 -1.80 -52.52 10.27
C SER A 5 -3.23 -51.97 10.29
N PHE A 6 -3.76 -51.63 9.11
CA PHE A 6 -5.20 -51.55 8.89
C PHE A 6 -5.56 -52.21 7.55
N SER A 7 -6.45 -53.18 7.65
CA SER A 7 -6.96 -54.05 6.61
C SER A 7 -8.24 -53.49 6.00
N GLY A 8 -8.33 -53.47 4.65
CA GLY A 8 -9.56 -53.53 3.85
C GLY A 8 -10.51 -52.31 3.87
N PRO A 9 -11.43 -52.16 2.88
CA PRO A 9 -12.07 -53.23 2.13
C PRO A 9 -11.87 -53.18 0.60
N ILE A 10 -12.09 -54.35 0.00
CA ILE A 10 -12.05 -54.65 -1.43
C ILE A 10 -13.25 -53.98 -2.11
N ILE A 11 -13.05 -52.83 -2.75
CA ILE A 11 -14.08 -52.20 -3.58
C ILE A 11 -13.98 -52.79 -4.98
N GLY A 12 -14.67 -53.92 -5.16
CA GLY A 12 -15.05 -54.41 -6.49
C GLY A 12 -16.11 -53.49 -7.08
N VAL A 13 -15.74 -52.61 -8.00
CA VAL A 13 -16.70 -51.90 -8.84
C VAL A 13 -16.50 -52.28 -10.29
N ARG A 14 -17.58 -52.82 -10.82
CA ARG A 14 -17.81 -53.40 -12.13
C ARG A 14 -17.35 -52.48 -13.26
N ARG A 15 -16.76 -53.08 -14.29
CA ARG A 15 -16.55 -52.49 -15.62
C ARG A 15 -17.86 -51.85 -16.11
N ALA A 16 -17.92 -50.52 -16.14
CA ALA A 16 -18.98 -49.78 -16.79
C ALA A 16 -18.35 -48.85 -17.83
N ARG A 17 -18.41 -49.34 -19.07
CA ARG A 17 -18.46 -48.67 -20.38
C ARG A 17 -17.87 -47.25 -20.46
N LEU A 18 -16.83 -47.12 -21.30
CA LEU A 18 -16.40 -45.87 -21.93
C LEU A 18 -17.63 -45.12 -22.49
N GLY A 19 -18.02 -44.05 -21.81
CA GLY A 19 -18.84 -42.98 -22.38
C GLY A 19 -17.93 -41.79 -22.63
N PHE A 20 -17.55 -41.56 -23.89
CA PHE A 20 -16.77 -40.41 -24.30
C PHE A 20 -17.72 -39.18 -24.28
N ILE A 21 -17.77 -38.48 -23.15
CA ILE A 21 -18.50 -37.20 -23.07
C ILE A 21 -17.53 -36.12 -23.55
N LEU A 22 -17.75 -35.60 -24.77
CA LEU A 22 -17.18 -34.32 -25.21
C LEU A 22 -17.78 -33.20 -24.33
N GLY A 23 -17.17 -32.96 -23.18
CA GLY A 23 -17.41 -31.75 -22.40
C GLY A 23 -16.55 -30.63 -22.96
N ALA A 24 -17.15 -29.69 -23.69
CA ALA A 24 -16.47 -28.46 -24.11
C ALA A 24 -16.01 -27.69 -22.87
N SER A 25 -14.70 -27.66 -22.62
CA SER A 25 -14.09 -26.90 -21.55
C SER A 25 -14.16 -25.41 -21.89
N LEU A 26 -15.13 -24.70 -21.33
CA LEU A 26 -15.12 -23.23 -21.27
C LEU A 26 -13.92 -22.83 -20.39
N GLY A 27 -12.78 -22.58 -21.01
CA GLY A 27 -11.65 -21.93 -20.36
C GLY A 27 -12.04 -20.49 -20.04
N MET A 28 -12.47 -20.24 -18.81
CA MET A 28 -12.52 -18.86 -18.29
C MET A 28 -11.08 -18.36 -18.25
N ALA A 29 -10.69 -17.58 -19.26
CA ALA A 29 -9.48 -16.78 -19.21
C ALA A 29 -9.67 -15.75 -18.10
N THR A 30 -9.18 -16.05 -16.91
CA THR A 30 -9.03 -15.03 -15.87
C THR A 30 -7.98 -14.06 -16.38
N ALA A 31 -8.43 -12.91 -16.88
CA ALA A 31 -7.55 -11.77 -17.06
C ALA A 31 -6.96 -11.47 -15.67
N ALA A 32 -5.71 -11.87 -15.46
CA ALA A 32 -4.94 -11.43 -14.33
C ALA A 32 -4.82 -9.91 -14.48
N MET A 33 -5.68 -9.16 -13.79
CA MET A 33 -5.43 -7.76 -13.56
C MET A 33 -4.10 -7.73 -12.84
N ALA A 34 -3.05 -7.31 -13.53
CA ALA A 34 -1.82 -6.91 -12.87
C ALA A 34 -2.27 -5.82 -11.89
N GLN A 35 -2.36 -6.17 -10.61
CA GLN A 35 -2.49 -5.18 -9.56
C GLN A 35 -1.21 -4.38 -9.68
N ASP A 36 -1.33 -3.21 -10.29
CA ASP A 36 -0.24 -2.22 -10.34
C ASP A 36 0.38 -2.21 -8.96
N GLN A 37 1.71 -2.26 -8.88
CA GLN A 37 2.39 -2.23 -7.59
C GLN A 37 2.09 -0.87 -6.98
N SER A 38 0.96 -0.78 -6.26
CA SER A 38 0.42 0.38 -5.56
C SER A 38 1.28 0.67 -4.33
N GLY A 39 2.57 0.80 -4.58
CA GLY A 39 3.59 1.11 -3.61
C GLY A 39 3.73 2.62 -3.47
N PHE A 40 4.28 3.04 -2.34
CA PHE A 40 4.65 4.42 -2.12
C PHE A 40 5.79 4.79 -3.08
N SER A 41 5.55 5.69 -4.02
CA SER A 41 6.55 6.05 -5.03
C SER A 41 7.81 6.63 -4.38
N ARG A 42 8.95 6.57 -5.08
CA ARG A 42 10.22 7.12 -4.58
C ARG A 42 10.13 8.64 -4.39
N GLU A 43 9.42 9.33 -5.28
CA GLU A 43 9.16 10.76 -5.22
C GLU A 43 8.35 11.12 -3.98
N CYS A 44 7.27 10.35 -3.74
CA CYS A 44 6.48 10.45 -2.52
C CYS A 44 7.34 10.23 -1.27
N ALA A 45 8.22 9.22 -1.24
CA ALA A 45 9.13 8.95 -0.13
C ALA A 45 10.06 10.12 0.16
N ALA A 46 10.67 10.69 -0.88
CA ALA A 46 11.58 11.81 -0.73
C ALA A 46 10.87 13.06 -0.17
N LYS A 47 9.67 13.38 -0.68
CA LYS A 47 8.91 14.53 -0.20
C LYS A 47 8.33 14.34 1.19
N GLU A 48 7.88 13.14 1.53
CA GLU A 48 7.39 12.80 2.88
C GLU A 48 8.48 13.02 3.93
N ILE A 49 9.70 12.53 3.68
CA ILE A 49 10.85 12.73 4.58
C ILE A 49 11.18 14.21 4.71
N THR A 50 11.21 14.96 3.60
CA THR A 50 11.51 16.39 3.64
C THR A 50 10.47 17.15 4.46
N THR A 51 9.20 16.79 4.30
CA THR A 51 8.08 17.48 4.93
C THR A 51 7.98 17.17 6.43
N ILE A 52 8.17 15.90 6.83
CA ILE A 52 8.12 15.53 8.25
C ILE A 52 9.24 16.22 9.03
N THR A 53 10.47 16.26 8.49
CA THR A 53 11.58 16.98 9.10
C THR A 53 11.28 18.47 9.24
N LEU A 54 10.70 19.10 8.20
CA LEU A 54 10.34 20.52 8.28
C LEU A 54 9.31 20.80 9.38
N ILE A 55 8.29 19.96 9.52
CA ILE A 55 7.25 20.10 10.56
C ILE A 55 7.88 19.93 11.94
N GLU A 56 8.74 18.92 12.12
CA GLU A 56 9.44 18.66 13.38
C GLU A 56 10.37 19.82 13.76
N ASP A 57 11.14 20.36 12.81
CA ASP A 57 12.01 21.52 13.02
C ASP A 57 11.21 22.75 13.50
N HIS A 58 10.06 23.03 12.86
CA HIS A 58 9.18 24.13 13.31
C HIS A 58 8.53 23.85 14.67
N GLY A 59 8.23 22.59 14.97
CA GLY A 59 7.72 22.14 16.26
C GLY A 59 8.73 22.36 17.40
N GLU A 60 9.99 21.97 17.18
CA GLU A 60 11.10 22.19 18.12
C GLU A 60 11.37 23.68 18.33
N ALA A 61 11.34 24.46 17.26
CA ALA A 61 11.57 25.90 17.35
C ALA A 61 10.44 26.65 18.07
N ALA A 62 9.23 26.08 18.13
CA ALA A 62 8.03 26.68 18.72
C ALA A 62 7.72 28.10 18.19
N ILE A 63 8.05 28.36 16.92
CA ILE A 63 7.87 29.69 16.28
C ILE A 63 6.49 29.81 15.62
N LEU A 64 5.93 28.70 15.14
CA LEU A 64 4.62 28.68 14.51
C LEU A 64 3.50 28.48 15.54
N PRO A 65 2.31 29.10 15.33
CA PRO A 65 1.12 28.77 16.11
C PRO A 65 0.80 27.26 16.01
N PRO A 66 0.35 26.62 17.10
CA PRO A 66 0.03 25.19 17.10
C PRO A 66 -0.96 24.78 16.02
N GLU A 67 -1.94 25.63 15.70
CA GLU A 67 -2.96 25.36 14.69
C GLU A 67 -2.37 25.32 13.27
N ARG A 68 -1.31 26.10 13.02
CA ARG A 68 -0.60 26.05 11.73
C ARG A 68 0.19 24.75 11.58
N LEU A 69 0.82 24.27 12.65
CA LEU A 69 1.51 22.98 12.67
C LEU A 69 0.53 21.82 12.52
N LEU A 70 -0.62 21.86 13.20
CA LEU A 70 -1.68 20.87 13.05
C LEU A 70 -2.15 20.79 11.59
N GLY A 71 -2.43 21.94 10.95
CA GLY A 71 -2.83 21.97 9.54
C GLY A 71 -1.79 21.38 8.59
N ALA A 72 -0.49 21.58 8.88
CA ALA A 72 0.59 20.96 8.11
C ALA A 72 0.59 19.43 8.26
N VAL A 73 0.42 18.91 9.49
CA VAL A 73 0.34 17.46 9.76
C VAL A 73 -0.88 16.83 9.09
N GLU A 74 -2.03 17.50 9.10
CA GLU A 74 -3.25 17.04 8.41
C GLU A 74 -3.07 16.99 6.90
N THR A 75 -2.40 18.00 6.33
CA THR A 75 -2.05 18.04 4.92
C THR A 75 -1.07 16.92 4.56
N GLN A 76 -0.08 16.65 5.41
CA GLN A 76 0.88 15.56 5.22
C GLN A 76 0.18 14.19 5.23
N ARG A 77 -0.76 13.98 6.17
CA ARG A 77 -1.57 12.75 6.22
C ARG A 77 -2.37 12.56 4.94
N SER A 78 -2.96 13.65 4.41
CA SER A 78 -3.70 13.61 3.15
C SER A 78 -2.78 13.27 1.97
N ALA A 79 -1.61 13.91 1.87
CA ALA A 79 -0.61 13.62 0.85
C ALA A 79 -0.19 12.14 0.87
N ARG A 80 0.03 11.57 2.06
CA ARG A 80 0.35 10.14 2.23
C ARG A 80 -0.74 9.23 1.67
N SER A 81 -2.01 9.54 1.93
CA SER A 81 -3.14 8.79 1.37
C SER A 81 -3.20 8.88 -0.16
N VAL A 82 -2.93 10.07 -0.72
CA VAL A 82 -2.92 10.29 -2.18
C VAL A 82 -1.76 9.56 -2.85
N CYS A 83 -0.59 9.51 -2.20
CA CYS A 83 0.56 8.71 -2.65
C CYS A 83 0.22 7.21 -2.74
N TYR A 84 -0.41 6.63 -1.71
CA TYR A 84 -0.82 5.22 -1.75
C TYR A 84 -1.88 4.92 -2.81
N ALA A 85 -2.64 5.93 -3.23
CA ALA A 85 -3.59 5.84 -4.33
C ALA A 85 -2.95 5.97 -5.72
N GLY A 86 -1.61 6.10 -5.82
CA GLY A 86 -0.88 6.23 -7.08
C GLY A 86 -0.99 7.62 -7.74
N ARG A 87 -1.67 8.58 -7.09
CA ARG A 87 -1.87 9.95 -7.60
C ARG A 87 -0.67 10.84 -7.26
N VAL A 88 0.52 10.46 -7.75
CA VAL A 88 1.80 11.04 -7.32
C VAL A 88 1.83 12.57 -7.46
N ASP A 89 1.51 13.12 -8.64
CA ASP A 89 1.59 14.57 -8.88
C ASP A 89 0.73 15.39 -7.91
N GLU A 90 -0.45 14.89 -7.58
CA GLU A 90 -1.34 15.55 -6.62
C GLU A 90 -0.79 15.48 -5.20
N ALA A 91 -0.22 14.34 -4.80
CA ALA A 91 0.43 14.23 -3.51
C ALA A 91 1.65 15.16 -3.40
N LEU A 92 2.43 15.32 -4.48
CA LEU A 92 3.56 16.25 -4.53
C LEU A 92 3.10 17.70 -4.34
N ALA A 93 1.98 18.10 -4.94
CA ALA A 93 1.40 19.43 -4.73
C ALA A 93 0.98 19.68 -3.27
N LEU A 94 0.44 18.65 -2.59
CA LEU A 94 0.12 18.73 -1.17
C LEU A 94 1.40 18.89 -0.32
N TYR A 95 2.46 18.13 -0.60
CA TYR A 95 3.74 18.33 0.07
C TYR A 95 4.33 19.72 -0.17
N ASP A 96 4.28 20.23 -1.41
CA ASP A 96 4.79 21.56 -1.75
C ASP A 96 4.05 22.67 -0.99
N SER A 97 2.74 22.50 -0.73
CA SER A 97 1.98 23.43 0.10
C SER A 97 2.47 23.50 1.55
N ILE A 98 3.02 22.40 2.07
CA ILE A 98 3.63 22.35 3.41
C ILE A 98 5.02 22.96 3.37
N LEU A 99 5.80 22.70 2.32
CA LEU A 99 7.13 23.31 2.15
C LEU A 99 7.07 24.85 2.06
N ALA A 100 5.92 25.41 1.70
CA ALA A 100 5.67 26.85 1.75
C ALA A 100 5.71 27.46 3.17
N LEU A 101 5.78 26.64 4.24
CA LEU A 101 6.12 27.12 5.58
C LEU A 101 7.52 27.76 5.63
N GLY A 102 8.41 27.41 4.69
CA GLY A 102 9.78 27.92 4.62
C GLY A 102 10.68 27.34 5.71
N PRO A 103 12.00 27.57 5.64
CA PRO A 103 12.94 27.06 6.62
C PRO A 103 12.72 27.69 8.00
N VAL A 104 13.12 26.97 9.05
CA VAL A 104 13.23 27.56 10.38
C VAL A 104 14.37 28.57 10.39
N THR A 105 14.05 29.86 10.37
CA THR A 105 15.04 30.92 10.59
C THR A 105 15.07 31.26 12.07
N THR A 106 16.07 30.79 12.80
CA THR A 106 16.36 31.34 14.12
C THR A 106 16.85 32.77 13.94
N ALA A 107 16.10 33.75 14.46
CA ALA A 107 16.63 35.10 14.58
C ALA A 107 17.86 35.01 15.50
N LYS A 108 19.04 35.29 14.94
CA LYS A 108 20.31 35.32 15.68
C LYS A 108 20.12 36.27 16.88
N ARG A 109 20.08 35.71 18.10
CA ARG A 109 20.07 36.48 19.34
C ARG A 109 21.47 37.02 19.63
#